data_AF-A0A851IMC5-F1
#
_entry.id   AF-A0A851IMC5-F1
#
_cell.length_a   1.000
_cell.length_b   1.000
_cell.length_c   1.000
_cell.angle_alpha   90.00
_cell.angle_beta   90.00
_cell.angle_gamma   90.00
#
_symmetry.space_group_name_H-M   'P 1'
#
loop_
_entity.id
_entity.type
_entity.pdbx_description
1 polymer ?
#
loop_
_entity_poly.entity_id
_entity_poly.type
_entity_poly.pdbx_seq_one_letter_code
_entity_poly.pdbx_strand_id
1 'polypeptide(L)'
;MFSYKKIVAIVTSVLYIFVNYDFYNSIFHEYTNDRLFHTTTYLGIVELVFFIMLFLSVFQLENMETKKKGDKTRAEKEKEGKKDARDLTICFLIFIAGLICINISRVILTSSPYINDIASTASSYTTFIGGTRVLFIFSSIMLIFIAASRRNALLIIISAINFIISIMIWLDFDANVTAIMRIFIAILAIIYYFQLKDGNTVNANKKYKIKSSKKQIGNNQ
;
A
#
# COMPACT_ATOMS: atom_id res chain seq x y z
N MET A 1 17.39 -9.22 10.29
CA MET A 1 16.93 -9.03 8.89
C MET A 1 15.53 -8.40 8.78
N PHE A 2 14.66 -8.46 9.81
CA PHE A 2 13.33 -7.81 9.79
C PHE A 2 13.37 -6.29 10.10
N SER A 3 14.24 -5.84 11.02
CA SER A 3 14.40 -4.40 11.32
C SER A 3 14.83 -3.57 10.11
N TYR A 4 15.72 -4.09 9.25
CA TYR A 4 16.16 -3.35 8.06
C TYR A 4 15.00 -3.09 7.10
N LYS A 5 14.17 -4.12 6.79
CA LYS A 5 12.99 -3.96 5.94
C LYS A 5 11.99 -2.96 6.52
N LYS A 6 11.81 -2.97 7.85
CA LYS A 6 10.96 -2.01 8.57
C LYS A 6 11.50 -0.58 8.49
N ILE A 7 12.81 -0.38 8.67
CA ILE A 7 13.46 0.93 8.52
C ILE A 7 13.30 1.43 7.08
N VAL A 8 13.56 0.59 6.08
CA VAL A 8 13.38 0.98 4.66
C VAL A 8 11.93 1.33 4.37
N ALA A 9 10.95 0.60 4.92
CA ALA A 9 9.54 0.92 4.77
C ALA A 9 9.18 2.29 5.38
N ILE A 10 9.69 2.58 6.58
CA ILE A 10 9.48 3.88 7.24
C ILE A 10 10.13 5.01 6.43
N VAL A 11 11.38 4.84 5.98
CA VAL A 11 12.08 5.82 5.13
C VAL A 11 11.31 6.06 3.83
N THR A 12 10.79 5.00 3.21
CA THR A 12 9.95 5.10 2.00
C THR A 12 8.68 5.89 2.29
N SER A 13 8.02 5.67 3.43
CA SER A 13 6.84 6.45 3.83
C SER A 13 7.17 7.93 4.09
N VAL A 14 8.33 8.23 4.67
CA VAL A 14 8.79 9.62 4.85
C VAL A 14 9.06 10.28 3.50
N LEU A 15 9.73 9.60 2.57
CA LEU A 15 9.92 10.09 1.20
C LEU A 15 8.57 10.32 0.50
N TYR A 16 7.61 9.41 0.72
CA TYR A 16 6.27 9.53 0.16
C TYR A 16 5.53 10.78 0.68
N ILE A 17 5.76 11.20 1.92
CA ILE A 17 5.26 12.47 2.46
C ILE A 17 5.85 13.65 1.68
N PHE A 18 7.17 13.69 1.51
CA PHE A 18 7.85 14.80 0.84
C PHE A 18 7.41 14.96 -0.62
N VAL A 19 7.34 13.88 -1.39
CA VAL A 19 6.90 13.98 -2.80
C VAL A 19 5.44 14.40 -2.96
N ASN A 20 4.57 14.03 -2.01
CA ASN A 20 3.18 14.51 -2.02
C ASN A 20 3.09 15.98 -1.61
N TYR A 21 3.95 16.43 -0.70
CA TYR A 21 4.04 17.84 -0.33
C TYR A 21 4.53 18.68 -1.52
N ASP A 22 5.55 18.23 -2.24
CA ASP A 22 6.05 18.90 -3.46
C ASP A 22 5.00 18.95 -4.55
N PHE A 23 4.26 17.84 -4.76
CA PHE A 23 3.17 17.80 -5.73
C PHE A 23 2.01 18.73 -5.32
N TYR A 24 1.64 18.78 -4.05
CA TYR A 24 0.66 19.75 -3.54
C TYR A 24 1.10 21.19 -3.81
N ASN A 25 2.37 21.50 -3.55
CA ASN A 25 2.93 22.84 -3.80
C ASN A 25 2.97 23.24 -5.28
N SER A 26 2.99 22.29 -6.20
CA SER A 26 2.96 22.58 -7.65
C SER A 26 1.66 23.20 -8.14
N ILE A 27 0.59 23.20 -7.34
CA ILE A 27 -0.67 23.89 -7.67
C ILE A 27 -0.55 25.39 -7.43
N PHE A 28 0.23 25.79 -6.43
CA PHE A 28 0.37 27.19 -6.02
C PHE A 28 1.51 27.91 -6.74
N HIS A 29 2.27 27.19 -7.56
CA HIS A 29 3.42 27.72 -8.30
C HIS A 29 3.29 27.35 -9.77
N GLU A 30 3.42 28.34 -10.65
CA GLU A 30 3.52 28.10 -12.09
C GLU A 30 4.89 27.50 -12.42
N TYR A 31 4.98 26.18 -12.32
CA TYR A 31 6.17 25.45 -12.73
C TYR A 31 6.19 25.21 -14.23
N THR A 32 7.40 25.16 -14.79
CA THR A 32 7.59 24.72 -16.17
C THR A 32 7.12 23.27 -16.34
N ASN A 33 6.66 22.94 -17.54
CA ASN A 33 6.22 21.58 -17.90
C ASN A 33 7.28 20.52 -17.55
N ASP A 34 8.56 20.83 -17.76
CA ASP A 34 9.69 19.96 -17.42
C ASP A 34 9.77 19.68 -15.91
N ARG A 35 9.61 20.73 -15.09
CA ARG A 35 9.60 20.57 -13.63
C ARG A 35 8.36 19.80 -13.16
N LEU A 36 7.19 20.02 -13.76
CA LEU A 36 5.98 19.25 -13.47
C LEU A 36 6.14 17.77 -13.84
N PHE A 37 6.76 17.49 -14.99
CA PHE A 37 7.08 16.13 -15.43
C PHE A 37 7.97 15.42 -14.40
N HIS A 38 9.05 16.07 -13.94
CA HIS A 38 9.94 15.48 -12.94
C HIS A 38 9.26 15.27 -11.58
N THR A 39 8.52 16.27 -11.09
CA THR A 39 7.78 16.16 -9.81
C THR A 39 6.77 15.02 -9.83
N THR A 40 5.94 14.94 -10.88
CA THR A 40 4.89 13.91 -11.01
C THR A 40 5.46 12.52 -11.27
N THR A 41 6.53 12.41 -12.05
CA THR A 41 7.23 11.14 -12.29
C THR A 41 7.85 10.62 -11.01
N TYR A 42 8.53 11.50 -10.25
CA TYR A 42 9.15 11.11 -8.99
C TYR A 42 8.09 10.70 -7.95
N LEU A 43 6.98 11.44 -7.87
CA LEU A 43 5.81 11.03 -7.07
C LEU A 43 5.34 9.62 -7.47
N GLY A 44 5.14 9.36 -8.76
CA GLY A 44 4.65 8.06 -9.24
C GLY A 44 5.57 6.89 -8.91
N ILE A 45 6.89 7.10 -8.99
CA ILE A 45 7.90 6.08 -8.61
C ILE A 45 7.85 5.82 -7.10
N VAL A 46 7.86 6.87 -6.28
CA VAL A 46 7.86 6.73 -4.82
C VAL A 46 6.53 6.14 -4.32
N GLU A 47 5.40 6.52 -4.91
CA GLU A 47 4.08 5.97 -4.61
C GLU A 47 4.04 4.46 -4.90
N LEU A 48 4.59 4.04 -6.05
CA LEU A 48 4.69 2.63 -6.40
C LEU A 48 5.52 1.85 -5.37
N VAL A 49 6.70 2.34 -5.01
CA VAL A 49 7.57 1.70 -4.01
C VAL A 49 6.89 1.67 -2.63
N PHE A 50 6.20 2.75 -2.25
CA PHE A 50 5.45 2.83 -0.99
C PHE A 50 4.40 1.72 -0.88
N PHE A 51 3.54 1.56 -1.90
CA PHE A 51 2.50 0.53 -1.88
C PHE A 51 3.11 -0.87 -1.93
N ILE A 52 4.17 -1.10 -2.71
CA ILE A 52 4.89 -2.39 -2.69
C ILE A 52 5.35 -2.74 -1.28
N MET A 53 5.97 -1.79 -0.56
CA MET A 53 6.44 -2.03 0.82
C MET A 53 5.27 -2.29 1.78
N LEU A 54 4.15 -1.60 1.61
CA LEU A 54 2.94 -1.82 2.40
C LEU A 54 2.40 -3.24 2.15
N PHE A 55 2.25 -3.66 0.91
CA PHE A 55 1.78 -5.01 0.57
C PHE A 55 2.74 -6.10 1.07
N LEU A 56 4.06 -5.91 0.94
CA LEU A 56 5.05 -6.86 1.48
C LEU A 56 4.89 -7.09 2.99
N SER A 57 4.49 -6.06 3.74
CA SER A 57 4.19 -6.21 5.16
C SER A 57 2.88 -6.98 5.43
N VAL A 58 1.89 -6.87 4.54
CA VAL A 58 0.63 -7.63 4.60
C VAL A 58 0.90 -9.12 4.39
N PHE A 59 1.73 -9.48 3.40
CA PHE A 59 2.18 -10.86 3.18
C PHE A 59 2.92 -11.43 4.41
N GLN A 60 3.63 -10.58 5.17
CA GLN A 60 4.30 -11.03 6.40
C GLN A 60 3.30 -11.33 7.53
N LEU A 61 2.23 -10.55 7.66
CA LEU A 61 1.17 -10.82 8.65
C LEU A 61 0.48 -12.17 8.40
N GLU A 62 0.16 -12.48 7.14
CA GLU A 62 -0.42 -13.78 6.75
C GLU A 62 0.44 -14.97 7.20
N ASN A 63 1.75 -14.89 6.95
CA ASN A 63 2.71 -15.92 7.36
C ASN A 63 2.79 -16.10 8.89
N MET A 64 2.39 -15.10 9.67
CA MET A 64 2.32 -15.18 11.13
C MET A 64 0.98 -15.73 11.63
N GLU A 65 -0.15 -15.37 11.01
CA GLU A 65 -1.48 -15.87 11.39
C GLU A 65 -1.66 -17.36 11.08
N THR A 66 -1.19 -17.80 9.91
CA THR A 66 -1.18 -19.21 9.51
C THR A 66 -0.40 -20.10 10.49
N LYS A 67 0.67 -19.59 11.12
CA LYS A 67 1.44 -20.29 12.16
C LYS A 67 0.73 -20.37 13.52
N LYS A 68 -0.26 -19.51 13.80
CA LYS A 68 -0.94 -19.43 15.10
C LYS A 68 -2.21 -20.29 15.20
N LYS A 69 -2.93 -20.53 14.10
CA LYS A 69 -4.13 -21.37 14.11
C LYS A 69 -3.78 -22.85 14.20
N GLY A 70 -3.65 -23.38 15.42
CA GLY A 70 -3.54 -24.81 15.70
C GLY A 70 -4.90 -25.44 15.95
N ASP A 71 -5.61 -25.91 14.92
CA ASP A 71 -6.65 -26.97 15.11
C ASP A 71 -7.12 -27.73 13.84
N LYS A 72 -6.96 -27.21 12.61
CA LYS A 72 -7.29 -27.98 11.38
C LYS A 72 -6.18 -28.96 10.93
N THR A 73 -6.56 -30.01 10.18
CA THR A 73 -5.66 -30.99 9.54
C THR A 73 -4.58 -30.31 8.69
N ARG A 74 -3.31 -30.72 8.81
CA ARG A 74 -2.14 -30.07 8.18
C ARG A 74 -2.29 -29.87 6.66
N ALA A 75 -2.91 -30.83 5.97
CA ALA A 75 -3.13 -30.80 4.52
C ALA A 75 -4.21 -29.78 4.07
N GLU A 76 -5.26 -29.56 4.87
CA GLU A 76 -6.32 -28.60 4.57
C GLU A 76 -5.84 -27.16 4.77
N LYS A 77 -5.05 -26.91 5.83
CA LYS A 77 -4.42 -25.60 6.06
C LYS A 77 -3.45 -25.22 4.94
N GLU A 78 -2.71 -26.18 4.41
CA GLU A 78 -1.75 -25.92 3.34
C GLU A 78 -2.44 -25.60 2.02
N LYS A 79 -3.57 -26.27 1.71
CA LYS A 79 -4.39 -25.96 0.54
C LYS A 79 -5.12 -24.62 0.67
N GLU A 80 -5.73 -24.33 1.82
CA GLU A 80 -6.39 -23.04 2.10
C GLU A 80 -5.38 -21.89 2.08
N GLY A 81 -4.22 -22.05 2.72
CA GLY A 81 -3.16 -21.03 2.74
C GLY A 81 -2.54 -20.77 1.35
N LYS A 82 -2.35 -21.80 0.53
CA LYS A 82 -1.88 -21.62 -0.86
C LYS A 82 -2.90 -20.89 -1.72
N LYS A 83 -4.20 -21.11 -1.50
CA LYS A 83 -5.28 -20.39 -2.21
C LYS A 83 -5.33 -18.92 -1.78
N ASP A 84 -5.31 -18.64 -0.48
CA ASP A 84 -5.33 -17.26 0.06
C ASP A 84 -4.11 -16.44 -0.40
N ALA A 85 -2.90 -17.03 -0.36
CA ALA A 85 -1.68 -16.38 -0.84
C ALA A 85 -1.73 -16.07 -2.34
N ARG A 86 -2.32 -16.97 -3.15
CA ARG A 86 -2.51 -16.75 -4.59
C ARG A 86 -3.50 -15.62 -4.85
N ASP A 87 -4.64 -15.64 -4.17
CA ASP A 87 -5.67 -14.62 -4.33
C ASP A 87 -5.13 -13.24 -3.90
N LEU A 88 -4.38 -13.17 -2.79
CA LEU A 88 -3.67 -11.96 -2.36
C LEU A 88 -2.64 -11.47 -3.39
N THR A 89 -1.89 -12.40 -4.01
CA THR A 89 -0.91 -12.06 -5.05
C THR A 89 -1.59 -11.49 -6.30
N ILE A 90 -2.72 -12.08 -6.72
CA ILE A 90 -3.49 -11.59 -7.87
C ILE A 90 -4.02 -10.18 -7.58
N CYS A 91 -4.63 -9.96 -6.41
CA CYS A 91 -5.12 -8.64 -6.01
C CYS A 91 -3.98 -7.60 -5.94
N PHE A 92 -2.81 -7.99 -5.42
CA PHE A 92 -1.63 -7.12 -5.41
C PHE A 92 -1.22 -6.72 -6.84
N LEU A 93 -1.15 -7.66 -7.78
CA LEU A 93 -0.77 -7.37 -9.16
C LEU A 93 -1.78 -6.45 -9.86
N ILE A 94 -3.08 -6.67 -9.65
CA ILE A 94 -4.13 -5.81 -10.20
C ILE A 94 -4.02 -4.39 -9.64
N PHE A 95 -3.78 -4.26 -8.33
CA PHE A 95 -3.60 -2.97 -7.69
C PHE A 95 -2.38 -2.22 -8.22
N ILE A 96 -1.24 -2.90 -8.34
CA ILE A 96 -0.02 -2.30 -8.86
C ILE A 96 -0.18 -1.88 -10.32
N ALA A 97 -0.82 -2.71 -11.15
CA ALA A 97 -1.12 -2.35 -12.54
C ALA A 97 -2.01 -1.10 -12.62
N GLY A 98 -3.09 -1.05 -11.83
CA GLY A 98 -3.95 0.13 -11.75
C GLY A 98 -3.22 1.38 -11.29
N LEU A 99 -2.36 1.25 -10.27
CA LEU A 99 -1.55 2.36 -9.76
C LEU A 99 -0.57 2.90 -10.80
N ILE A 100 0.12 2.02 -11.53
CA ILE A 100 1.03 2.42 -12.62
C ILE A 100 0.26 3.17 -13.70
N CYS A 101 -0.91 2.66 -14.11
CA CYS A 101 -1.76 3.32 -15.11
C CYS A 101 -2.20 4.72 -14.68
N ILE A 102 -2.62 4.88 -13.41
CA ILE A 102 -2.96 6.20 -12.85
C ILE A 102 -1.75 7.13 -12.84
N ASN A 103 -0.58 6.64 -12.43
CA ASN A 103 0.62 7.46 -12.35
C ASN A 103 1.08 7.92 -13.74
N ILE A 104 1.04 7.04 -14.74
CA ILE A 104 1.33 7.42 -16.13
C ILE A 104 0.31 8.48 -16.61
N SER A 105 -0.98 8.25 -16.34
CA SER A 105 -2.03 9.22 -16.69
C SER A 105 -1.80 10.57 -16.02
N ARG A 106 -1.43 10.60 -14.74
CA ARG A 106 -1.13 11.82 -13.98
C ARG A 106 0.03 12.57 -14.61
N VAL A 107 1.15 11.90 -14.87
CA VAL A 107 2.34 12.52 -15.47
C VAL A 107 1.97 13.19 -16.80
N ILE A 108 1.32 12.44 -17.70
CA ILE A 108 0.95 12.94 -19.04
C ILE A 108 0.03 14.16 -18.96
N LEU A 109 -1.02 14.10 -18.13
CA LEU A 109 -2.03 15.17 -18.02
C LEU A 109 -1.50 16.42 -17.33
N THR A 110 -0.61 16.27 -16.35
CA THR A 110 -0.10 17.40 -15.56
C THR A 110 1.08 18.10 -16.21
N SER A 111 1.93 17.38 -16.97
CA SER A 111 3.12 17.96 -17.56
C SER A 111 2.95 18.42 -19.01
N SER A 112 1.84 18.11 -19.67
CA SER A 112 1.60 18.47 -21.07
C SER A 112 0.21 19.06 -21.28
N PRO A 113 0.10 20.40 -21.35
CA PRO A 113 -1.16 21.07 -21.68
C PRO A 113 -1.75 20.58 -23.02
N TYR A 114 -0.90 20.38 -24.03
CA TYR A 114 -1.31 19.87 -25.34
C TYR A 114 -1.96 18.48 -25.26
N ILE A 115 -1.36 17.55 -24.52
CA ILE A 115 -1.93 16.21 -24.38
C ILE A 115 -3.19 16.25 -23.51
N ASN A 116 -3.24 17.12 -22.51
CA ASN A 116 -4.45 17.35 -21.71
C ASN A 116 -5.62 17.83 -22.59
N ASP A 117 -5.37 18.77 -23.50
CA ASP A 117 -6.37 19.26 -24.44
C ASP A 117 -6.86 18.16 -25.39
N ILE A 118 -5.94 17.35 -25.94
CA ILE A 118 -6.31 16.18 -26.77
C ILE A 118 -7.11 15.17 -25.95
N ALA A 119 -6.70 14.90 -24.72
CA ALA A 119 -7.38 13.94 -23.85
C ALA A 119 -8.82 14.34 -23.51
N SER A 120 -9.10 15.65 -23.50
CA SER A 120 -10.43 16.20 -23.28
C SER A 120 -11.34 16.19 -24.52
N THR A 121 -10.76 16.04 -25.71
CA THR A 121 -11.48 16.19 -27.00
C THR A 121 -11.53 14.92 -27.84
N ALA A 122 -10.51 14.08 -27.76
CA ALA A 122 -10.42 12.81 -28.48
C ALA A 122 -11.03 11.67 -27.66
N SER A 123 -12.11 11.09 -28.16
CA SER A 123 -12.88 10.04 -27.46
C SER A 123 -12.02 8.85 -27.00
N SER A 124 -10.98 8.48 -27.76
CA SER A 124 -10.07 7.38 -27.42
C SER A 124 -9.22 7.68 -26.18
N TYR A 125 -8.67 8.89 -26.07
CA TYR A 125 -7.87 9.31 -24.91
C TYR A 125 -8.75 9.51 -23.67
N THR A 126 -9.92 10.12 -23.83
CA THR A 126 -10.90 10.23 -22.75
C THR A 126 -11.29 8.85 -22.21
N THR A 127 -11.54 7.89 -23.10
CA THR A 127 -11.88 6.50 -22.71
C THR A 127 -10.73 5.80 -22.02
N PHE A 128 -9.50 5.98 -22.50
CA PHE A 128 -8.31 5.39 -21.89
C PHE A 128 -8.10 5.92 -20.46
N ILE A 129 -8.10 7.25 -20.28
CA ILE A 129 -7.89 7.90 -18.99
C ILE A 129 -9.04 7.62 -18.02
N GLY A 130 -10.28 7.64 -18.51
CA GLY A 130 -11.43 7.23 -17.72
C GLY A 130 -11.34 5.78 -17.28
N GLY A 131 -10.91 4.88 -18.18
CA GLY A 131 -10.73 3.46 -17.92
C GLY A 131 -9.68 3.17 -16.85
N THR A 132 -8.53 3.86 -16.87
CA THR A 132 -7.50 3.69 -15.84
C THR A 132 -7.98 4.14 -14.46
N ARG A 133 -8.79 5.21 -14.38
CA ARG A 133 -9.42 5.69 -13.14
C ARG A 133 -10.42 4.69 -12.58
N VAL A 134 -11.28 4.13 -13.43
CA VAL A 134 -12.25 3.09 -13.03
C VAL A 134 -11.53 1.82 -12.56
N LEU A 135 -10.47 1.40 -13.26
CA LEU A 135 -9.64 0.27 -12.84
C LEU A 135 -9.04 0.51 -11.44
N PHE A 136 -8.57 1.72 -11.16
CA PHE A 136 -8.01 2.06 -9.85
C PHE A 136 -9.05 2.04 -8.73
N ILE A 137 -10.28 2.50 -8.98
CA ILE A 137 -11.40 2.37 -8.04
C ILE A 137 -11.65 0.89 -7.72
N PHE A 138 -11.76 0.05 -8.76
CA PHE A 138 -11.97 -1.40 -8.57
C PHE A 138 -10.85 -2.03 -7.75
N SER A 139 -9.60 -1.68 -8.06
CA SER A 139 -8.44 -2.18 -7.30
C SER A 139 -8.42 -1.70 -5.84
N SER A 140 -8.93 -0.49 -5.57
CA SER A 140 -9.02 0.07 -4.22
C SER A 140 -10.09 -0.64 -3.39
N ILE A 141 -11.21 -1.05 -4.00
CA ILE A 141 -12.21 -1.90 -3.37
C ILE A 141 -11.60 -3.26 -2.97
N MET A 142 -10.82 -3.88 -3.86
CA MET A 142 -10.13 -5.14 -3.56
C MET A 142 -9.15 -5.00 -2.37
N LEU A 143 -8.46 -3.87 -2.27
CA LEU A 143 -7.57 -3.58 -1.13
C LEU A 143 -8.33 -3.55 0.21
N ILE A 144 -9.57 -3.04 0.24
CA ILE A 144 -10.41 -3.06 1.43
C ILE A 144 -10.71 -4.50 1.87
N PHE A 145 -11.10 -5.37 0.94
CA PHE A 145 -11.38 -6.78 1.27
C PHE A 145 -10.15 -7.49 1.85
N ILE A 146 -8.97 -7.25 1.28
CA ILE A 146 -7.70 -7.77 1.82
C ILE A 146 -7.45 -7.25 3.24
N ALA A 147 -7.55 -5.95 3.44
CA ALA A 147 -7.30 -5.32 4.74
C ALA A 147 -8.28 -5.84 5.81
N ALA A 148 -9.56 -6.00 5.45
CA ALA A 148 -10.59 -6.56 6.32
C ALA A 148 -10.30 -8.03 6.67
N SER A 149 -9.87 -8.85 5.71
CA SER A 149 -9.48 -10.25 5.93
C SER A 149 -8.36 -10.38 6.96
N ARG A 150 -7.40 -9.44 6.95
CA ARG A 150 -6.24 -9.42 7.86
C ARG A 150 -6.54 -8.82 9.25
N ARG A 151 -7.78 -8.38 9.49
CA ARG A 151 -8.29 -7.87 10.78
C ARG A 151 -7.41 -6.80 11.43
N ASN A 152 -6.71 -6.00 10.62
CA ASN A 152 -5.85 -4.94 11.10
C ASN A 152 -6.53 -3.58 10.88
N ALA A 153 -6.90 -2.91 11.96
CA ALA A 153 -7.63 -1.64 11.91
C ALA A 153 -6.87 -0.56 11.12
N LEU A 154 -5.55 -0.46 11.23
CA LEU A 154 -4.78 0.55 10.50
C LEU A 154 -4.77 0.29 8.99
N LEU A 155 -4.63 -0.97 8.57
CA LEU A 155 -4.72 -1.33 7.15
C LEU A 155 -6.11 -1.08 6.58
N ILE A 156 -7.16 -1.34 7.37
CA ILE A 156 -8.54 -1.05 6.97
C ILE A 156 -8.71 0.46 6.77
N ILE A 157 -8.23 1.28 7.70
CA ILE A 157 -8.29 2.75 7.57
C ILE A 157 -7.50 3.23 6.33
N ILE A 158 -6.27 2.74 6.13
CA ILE A 158 -5.46 3.08 4.94
C ILE A 158 -6.22 2.71 3.66
N SER A 159 -6.81 1.52 3.59
CA SER A 159 -7.56 1.07 2.41
C SER A 159 -8.82 1.90 2.16
N ALA A 160 -9.53 2.32 3.21
CA ALA A 160 -10.71 3.17 3.09
C ALA A 160 -10.35 4.58 2.58
N ILE A 161 -9.26 5.18 3.09
CA ILE A 161 -8.77 6.46 2.59
C ILE A 161 -8.31 6.33 1.13
N ASN A 162 -7.63 5.22 0.77
CA ASN A 162 -7.22 4.98 -0.60
C ASN A 162 -8.42 4.86 -1.56
N PHE A 163 -9.52 4.25 -1.11
CA PHE A 163 -10.76 4.23 -1.87
C PHE A 163 -11.36 5.62 -2.07
N ILE A 164 -11.39 6.46 -1.02
CA ILE A 164 -11.80 7.87 -1.15
C ILE A 164 -10.91 8.59 -2.16
N ILE A 165 -9.58 8.44 -2.08
CA ILE A 165 -8.63 9.00 -3.04
C ILE A 165 -8.95 8.53 -4.47
N SER A 166 -9.26 7.26 -4.68
CA SER A 166 -9.59 6.74 -6.02
C SER A 166 -10.82 7.42 -6.63
N ILE A 167 -11.85 7.71 -5.83
CA ILE A 167 -13.03 8.46 -6.25
C ILE A 167 -12.65 9.93 -6.54
N MET A 168 -11.85 10.54 -5.69
CA MET A 168 -11.42 11.92 -5.88
C MET A 168 -10.54 12.11 -7.12
N ILE A 169 -9.67 11.16 -7.44
CA ILE A 169 -8.90 11.13 -8.68
C ILE A 169 -9.84 11.01 -9.88
N TRP A 170 -10.90 10.21 -9.77
CA TRP A 170 -11.92 10.13 -10.82
C TRP A 170 -12.63 11.46 -11.06
N LEU A 171 -12.85 12.24 -9.99
CA LEU A 171 -13.42 13.59 -9.99
C LEU A 171 -12.41 14.73 -10.24
N ASP A 172 -11.19 14.42 -10.72
CA ASP A 172 -10.13 15.40 -11.03
C ASP A 172 -9.54 16.19 -9.84
N PHE A 173 -9.78 15.76 -8.60
CA PHE A 173 -9.20 16.37 -7.39
C PHE A 173 -7.82 15.77 -7.01
N ASP A 174 -7.00 15.37 -7.98
CA ASP A 174 -5.76 14.60 -7.74
C ASP A 174 -4.58 15.41 -7.16
N ALA A 175 -4.50 16.72 -7.40
CA ALA A 175 -3.39 17.51 -6.86
C ALA A 175 -3.70 18.14 -5.49
N ASN A 176 -4.98 18.35 -5.17
CA ASN A 176 -5.42 19.12 -4.00
C ASN A 176 -5.54 18.24 -2.73
N VAL A 177 -6.78 17.94 -2.36
CA VAL A 177 -7.14 17.23 -1.12
C VAL A 177 -6.55 15.81 -1.09
N THR A 178 -6.43 15.16 -2.24
CA THR A 178 -5.87 13.80 -2.33
C THR A 178 -4.39 13.74 -2.00
N ALA A 179 -3.59 14.77 -2.32
CA ALA A 179 -2.19 14.83 -1.90
C ALA A 179 -2.06 14.87 -0.37
N ILE A 180 -2.92 15.66 0.30
CA ILE A 180 -3.02 15.72 1.77
C ILE A 180 -3.46 14.35 2.33
N MET A 181 -4.45 13.70 1.72
CA MET A 181 -4.89 12.36 2.13
C MET A 181 -3.78 11.30 1.95
N ARG A 182 -2.97 11.38 0.90
CA ARG A 182 -1.80 10.50 0.68
C ARG A 182 -0.73 10.71 1.76
N ILE A 183 -0.49 11.95 2.19
CA ILE A 183 0.37 12.25 3.35
C ILE A 183 -0.20 11.60 4.62
N PHE A 184 -1.51 11.69 4.85
CA PHE A 184 -2.14 11.06 6.00
C PHE A 184 -2.02 9.51 5.96
N ILE A 185 -2.20 8.89 4.79
CA ILE A 185 -1.93 7.45 4.58
C ILE A 185 -0.49 7.10 4.95
N ALA A 186 0.49 7.92 4.55
CA ALA A 186 1.89 7.67 4.84
C ALA A 186 2.18 7.71 6.36
N ILE A 187 1.59 8.66 7.07
CA ILE A 187 1.69 8.76 8.54
C ILE A 187 1.08 7.51 9.20
N LEU A 188 -0.11 7.09 8.76
CA LEU A 188 -0.74 5.86 9.27
C LEU A 188 0.12 4.62 8.99
N ALA A 189 0.75 4.55 7.82
CA ALA A 189 1.65 3.44 7.45
C ALA A 189 2.89 3.41 8.36
N ILE A 190 3.47 4.57 8.70
CA ILE A 190 4.58 4.66 9.67
C ILE A 190 4.16 4.10 11.03
N ILE A 191 3.00 4.53 11.56
CA ILE A 191 2.46 4.02 12.83
C ILE A 191 2.26 2.50 12.75
N TYR A 192 1.69 2.02 11.66
CA TYR A 192 1.48 0.60 11.41
C TYR A 192 2.79 -0.19 11.40
N TYR A 193 3.84 0.31 10.73
CA TYR A 193 5.15 -0.35 10.75
C TYR A 193 5.75 -0.39 12.14
N PHE A 194 5.61 0.67 12.95
CA PHE A 194 6.05 0.66 14.34
C PHE A 194 5.36 -0.42 15.17
N GLN A 195 4.05 -0.62 14.97
CA GLN A 195 3.27 -1.64 15.66
C GLN A 195 3.53 -3.08 15.17
N LEU A 196 4.13 -3.26 13.99
CA LEU A 196 4.54 -4.58 13.52
C LEU A 196 5.59 -5.18 14.46
N LYS A 197 5.23 -6.30 15.10
CA LYS A 197 6.13 -7.05 15.99
C LYS A 197 7.14 -7.85 15.18
N ASP A 198 8.41 -7.77 15.54
CA ASP A 198 9.46 -8.58 14.94
C ASP A 198 9.22 -10.07 15.20
N GLY A 199 9.39 -10.91 14.16
CA GLY A 199 9.33 -12.36 14.33
C GLY A 199 10.35 -12.92 15.35
N ASN A 200 11.44 -12.18 15.60
CA ASN A 200 12.47 -12.55 16.57
C ASN A 200 12.02 -12.39 18.03
N THR A 201 11.25 -11.35 18.37
CA THR A 201 10.73 -11.14 19.74
C THR A 201 9.65 -12.17 20.08
N VAL A 202 8.85 -12.61 19.09
CA VAL A 202 7.87 -13.69 19.27
C VAL A 202 8.57 -15.02 19.55
N ASN A 203 9.63 -15.36 18.80
CA ASN A 203 10.39 -16.58 19.01
C ASN A 203 11.20 -16.56 20.33
N ALA A 204 11.78 -15.42 20.70
CA ALA A 204 12.48 -15.25 21.97
C ALA A 204 11.53 -15.45 23.16
N ASN A 205 10.36 -14.83 23.16
CA ASN A 205 9.34 -15.02 24.19
C ASN A 205 8.83 -16.46 24.25
N LYS A 206 8.65 -17.13 23.10
CA LYS A 206 8.27 -18.54 23.05
C LYS A 206 9.35 -19.44 23.65
N LYS A 207 10.64 -19.18 23.34
CA LYS A 207 11.78 -19.92 23.88
C LYS A 207 11.94 -19.69 25.39
N TYR A 208 11.74 -18.47 25.87
CA TYR A 208 11.70 -18.15 27.30
C TYR A 208 10.55 -18.85 28.02
N LYS A 209 9.34 -18.86 27.46
CA LYS A 209 8.16 -19.53 28.04
C LYS A 209 8.34 -21.05 28.13
N ILE A 210 8.93 -21.67 27.11
CA ILE A 210 9.27 -23.12 27.13
C ILE A 210 10.36 -23.42 28.18
N LYS A 211 11.38 -22.56 28.29
CA LYS A 211 12.47 -22.73 29.27
C LYS A 211 11.99 -22.55 30.71
N SER A 212 11.07 -21.61 30.95
CA SER A 212 10.39 -21.40 32.23
C SER A 212 9.49 -22.57 32.61
N SER A 213 8.70 -23.10 31.67
CA SER A 213 7.81 -24.24 31.92
C SER A 213 8.58 -25.53 32.21
N LYS A 214 9.69 -25.81 31.50
CA LYS A 214 10.58 -26.95 31.85
C LYS A 214 11.23 -26.80 33.23
N LYS A 215 11.55 -25.58 33.67
CA LYS A 215 12.14 -25.32 34.99
C LYS A 215 11.15 -25.53 36.14
N GLN A 216 9.85 -25.31 35.92
CA GLN A 216 8.81 -25.62 36.90
C GLN A 216 8.54 -27.13 37.04
N ILE A 217 8.63 -27.90 35.94
CA ILE A 217 8.42 -29.36 35.97
C ILE A 217 9.57 -30.07 36.69
N GLY A 218 10.81 -29.60 36.54
CA GLY A 218 11.99 -30.19 37.21
C GLY A 218 12.16 -29.83 38.69
N ASN A 219 11.37 -28.88 39.23
CA ASN A 219 11.41 -28.49 40.64
C ASN A 219 10.30 -29.14 41.49
N ASN A 220 9.41 -29.92 40.87
CA ASN A 220 8.30 -30.63 41.51
C ASN A 220 8.56 -32.15 41.63
N GLN A 221 9.81 -32.60 41.49
CA GLN A 221 10.28 -33.96 41.81
C GLN A 221 11.31 -33.86 42.93
#